data_AF-A0AAU8P2I1-F1
#
_entry.id   AF-A0AAU8P2I1-F1
#
_cell.length_a   1.000
_cell.length_b   1.000
_cell.length_c   1.000
_cell.angle_alpha   90.00
_cell.angle_beta   90.00
_cell.angle_gamma   90.00
#
_symmetry.space_group_name_H-M   'P 1'
#
loop_
_entity.id
_entity.type
_entity.pdbx_description
1 polymer ?
#
loop_
_entity_poly.entity_id
_entity_poly.type
_entity_poly.pdbx_seq_one_letter_code
_entity_poly.pdbx_strand_id
1 'polypeptide(L)'
;MLDAPRIIVQVQSVYAESQSLPEEARFVFAYTVTLRNLGRFNVQLLRRYWLITNGNGRQTEVQGEGVIGEQPLILPSGEFQYTSGAIIETPCGTMEGHYEMVDHQGHTFRIAIPVFRLAIPSLIN
;
A
#
# COMPACT_ATOMS: atom_id res chain seq x y z
N MET A 1 -19.64 -5.36 -17.61
CA MET A 1 -19.17 -4.18 -18.36
C MET A 1 -17.71 -4.44 -18.73
N LEU A 2 -17.39 -4.59 -20.01
CA LEU A 2 -16.07 -5.07 -20.47
C LEU A 2 -14.95 -4.03 -20.34
N ASP A 3 -15.31 -2.77 -20.08
CA ASP A 3 -14.39 -1.62 -20.07
C ASP A 3 -14.07 -1.08 -18.67
N ALA A 4 -14.57 -1.73 -17.62
CA ALA A 4 -14.27 -1.34 -16.25
C ALA A 4 -12.78 -1.56 -15.93
N PRO A 5 -12.12 -0.63 -15.21
CA PRO A 5 -10.76 -0.84 -14.72
C PRO A 5 -10.65 -2.11 -13.90
N ARG A 6 -9.61 -2.92 -14.15
CA ARG A 6 -9.33 -4.14 -13.40
C ARG A 6 -7.90 -4.11 -12.91
N ILE A 7 -7.70 -3.54 -11.72
CA ILE A 7 -6.40 -3.44 -11.09
C ILE A 7 -6.30 -4.45 -9.95
N ILE A 8 -5.19 -5.16 -9.85
CA ILE A 8 -4.87 -6.02 -8.70
C ILE A 8 -3.82 -5.31 -7.86
N VAL A 9 -4.05 -5.23 -6.56
CA VAL A 9 -3.09 -4.76 -5.57
C VAL A 9 -2.58 -5.95 -4.77
N GLN A 10 -1.26 -6.13 -4.74
CA GLN A 10 -0.60 -7.11 -3.88
C GLN A 10 0.38 -6.37 -2.99
N VAL A 11 0.45 -6.78 -1.72
CA VAL A 11 1.36 -6.18 -0.75
C VAL A 11 2.13 -7.26 -0.02
N GLN A 12 3.44 -7.04 0.13
CA GLN A 12 4.32 -7.84 0.96
C GLN A 12 5.00 -6.92 1.95
N SER A 13 5.06 -7.32 3.22
CA SER A 13 5.73 -6.58 4.29
C SER A 13 6.84 -7.41 4.91
N VAL A 14 7.89 -6.74 5.37
CA VAL A 14 9.02 -7.33 6.08
C VAL A 14 9.43 -6.44 7.24
N TYR A 15 9.80 -7.05 8.35
CA TYR A 15 10.37 -6.34 9.50
C TYR A 15 11.83 -5.97 9.21
N ALA A 16 12.18 -4.70 9.40
CA ALA A 16 13.53 -4.19 9.23
C ALA A 16 14.24 -4.10 10.60
N GLU A 17 14.79 -5.24 11.04
CA GLU A 17 15.43 -5.38 12.36
C GLU A 17 16.53 -4.35 12.59
N SER A 18 17.41 -4.13 11.60
CA SER A 18 18.54 -3.19 11.71
C SER A 18 18.15 -1.72 11.80
N GLN A 19 16.89 -1.37 11.53
CA GLN A 19 16.36 0.00 11.62
C GLN A 19 15.42 0.19 12.82
N SER A 20 15.14 -0.90 13.55
CA SER A 20 14.19 -0.93 14.66
C SER A 20 14.91 -0.84 16.00
N LEU A 21 14.24 -0.25 16.99
CA LEU A 21 14.68 -0.13 18.37
C LEU A 21 13.51 -0.58 19.26
N PRO A 22 13.32 -1.90 19.47
CA PRO A 22 12.19 -2.43 20.24
C PRO A 22 12.11 -1.88 21.67
N GLU A 23 13.25 -1.64 22.31
CA GLU A 23 13.38 -1.03 23.64
C GLU A 23 12.86 0.42 23.70
N GLU A 24 12.81 1.12 22.56
CA GLU A 24 12.23 2.45 22.40
C GLU A 24 10.82 2.41 21.80
N ALA A 25 10.19 1.24 21.75
CA ALA A 25 8.91 1.02 21.07
C ALA A 25 8.92 1.53 19.62
N ARG A 26 10.00 1.26 18.87
CA ARG A 26 10.15 1.67 17.48
C ARG A 26 10.33 0.45 16.58
N PHE A 27 9.28 0.07 15.86
CA PHE A 27 9.30 -1.07 14.94
C PHE A 27 9.17 -0.57 13.50
N VAL A 28 10.20 -0.83 12.70
CA VAL A 28 10.27 -0.41 11.29
C VAL A 28 9.91 -1.58 10.39
N PHE A 29 9.01 -1.34 9.46
CA PHE A 29 8.59 -2.30 8.45
C PHE A 29 8.80 -1.70 7.07
N ALA A 30 9.40 -2.48 6.16
CA ALA A 30 9.35 -2.17 4.74
C ALA A 30 8.16 -2.92 4.13
N TYR A 31 7.47 -2.28 3.19
CA TYR A 31 6.43 -2.92 2.41
C TYR A 31 6.62 -2.65 0.93
N THR A 32 6.40 -3.67 0.12
CA THR A 32 6.43 -3.61 -1.34
C THR A 32 5.01 -3.80 -1.84
N VAL A 33 4.51 -2.82 -2.60
CA VAL A 33 3.21 -2.89 -3.28
C VAL A 33 3.45 -3.15 -4.76
N THR A 34 2.69 -4.10 -5.30
CA THR A 34 2.62 -4.38 -6.73
C THR A 34 1.20 -4.08 -7.24
N LEU A 35 1.10 -3.19 -8.22
CA LEU A 35 -0.13 -2.81 -8.92
C LEU A 35 -0.09 -3.42 -10.33
N ARG A 36 -1.04 -4.30 -10.65
CA ARG A 36 -1.17 -4.92 -11.98
C ARG A 36 -2.43 -4.46 -12.68
N ASN A 37 -2.31 -3.92 -13.87
CA ASN A 37 -3.46 -3.56 -14.69
C ASN A 37 -3.86 -4.74 -15.59
N LEU A 38 -4.94 -5.43 -15.23
CA LEU A 38 -5.56 -6.49 -16.03
C LEU A 38 -6.72 -5.98 -16.89
N GLY A 39 -6.92 -4.66 -16.92
CA GLY A 39 -7.89 -4.00 -17.79
C GLY A 39 -7.37 -3.83 -19.22
N ARG A 40 -8.24 -3.34 -20.09
CA ARG A 40 -7.92 -3.11 -21.52
C ARG A 40 -7.35 -1.73 -21.81
N PHE A 41 -7.44 -0.81 -20.86
CA PHE A 41 -7.04 0.59 -21.00
C PHE A 41 -6.05 0.99 -19.90
N ASN A 42 -5.29 2.06 -20.15
CA ASN A 42 -4.39 2.60 -19.14
C ASN A 42 -5.18 3.17 -17.95
N VAL A 43 -4.50 3.23 -16.81
CA VAL A 43 -4.97 3.93 -15.61
C VAL A 43 -3.80 4.69 -15.00
N GLN A 44 -4.07 5.77 -14.29
CA GLN A 44 -3.04 6.51 -13.57
C GLN A 44 -3.38 6.61 -12.09
N LEU A 45 -2.40 6.34 -11.23
CA LEU A 45 -2.50 6.57 -9.79
C LEU A 45 -2.29 8.05 -9.49
N LEU A 46 -3.23 8.66 -8.78
CA LEU A 46 -3.18 10.08 -8.44
C LEU A 46 -2.85 10.31 -6.98
N ARG A 47 -3.50 9.58 -6.07
CA ARG A 47 -3.38 9.76 -4.61
C ARG A 47 -3.45 8.43 -3.88
N ARG A 48 -2.95 8.43 -2.66
CA ARG A 48 -3.01 7.30 -1.72
C ARG A 48 -3.64 7.76 -0.41
N TYR A 49 -4.38 6.84 0.20
CA TYR A 49 -4.84 6.91 1.57
C TYR A 49 -4.44 5.62 2.28
N TRP A 50 -3.93 5.74 3.49
CA TRP A 50 -3.54 4.66 4.38
C TRP A 50 -4.18 4.84 5.74
N LEU A 51 -4.75 3.76 6.28
CA LEU A 51 -5.11 3.59 7.67
C LEU A 51 -4.13 2.58 8.28
N ILE A 52 -3.37 3.02 9.27
CA ILE A 52 -2.40 2.20 10.00
C ILE A 52 -2.98 1.94 11.39
N THR A 53 -3.21 0.69 11.74
CA THR A 53 -3.67 0.28 13.08
C THR A 53 -2.55 -0.45 13.80
N ASN A 54 -2.06 0.08 14.91
CA ASN A 54 -1.03 -0.60 15.70
C ASN A 54 -1.64 -1.74 16.54
N GLY A 55 -0.80 -2.54 17.21
CA GLY A 55 -1.21 -3.69 18.02
C GLY A 55 -2.07 -3.34 19.23
N ASN A 56 -2.13 -2.07 19.63
CA ASN A 56 -3.00 -1.57 20.69
C ASN A 56 -4.34 -1.01 20.16
N GLY A 57 -4.59 -1.10 18.85
CA GLY A 57 -5.79 -0.57 18.20
C GLY A 57 -5.73 0.94 17.91
N ARG A 58 -4.60 1.61 18.15
CA ARG A 58 -4.44 3.03 17.80
C ARG A 58 -4.33 3.18 16.30
N GLN A 59 -5.14 4.09 15.73
CA GLN A 59 -5.21 4.35 14.31
C GLN A 59 -4.47 5.65 13.93
N THR A 60 -3.75 5.59 12.81
CA THR A 60 -3.09 6.74 12.19
C THR A 60 -3.45 6.77 10.71
N GLU A 61 -3.90 7.94 10.24
CA GLU A 61 -4.23 8.15 8.84
C GLU A 61 -3.09 8.87 8.11
N VAL A 62 -2.74 8.39 6.92
CA VAL A 62 -1.72 9.00 6.06
C VAL A 62 -2.27 9.13 4.66
N GLN A 63 -2.26 10.34 4.10
CA GLN A 63 -2.74 10.60 2.75
C GLN A 63 -1.77 11.51 2.00
N GLY A 64 -1.77 11.41 0.67
CA GLY A 64 -0.93 12.27 -0.16
C GLY A 64 -0.99 11.93 -1.64
N GLU A 65 -0.35 12.78 -2.43
CA GLU A 65 -0.28 12.61 -3.88
C GLU A 65 0.73 11.53 -4.27
N GLY A 66 0.36 10.74 -5.26
CA GLY A 66 1.18 9.68 -5.82
C GLY A 66 1.54 8.60 -4.82
N VAL A 67 2.62 7.90 -5.14
CA VAL A 67 3.37 6.97 -4.29
C VAL A 67 4.84 7.25 -4.53
N ILE A 68 5.68 7.26 -3.48
CA ILE A 68 7.13 7.54 -3.58
C ILE A 68 7.51 8.82 -4.36
N GLY A 69 6.61 9.79 -4.49
CA GLY A 69 6.82 11.02 -5.28
C GLY A 69 6.37 10.92 -6.75
N GLU A 70 5.77 9.80 -7.16
CA GLU A 70 5.36 9.52 -8.53
C GLU A 70 3.84 9.27 -8.65
N GLN A 71 3.27 9.61 -9.81
CA GLN A 71 1.89 9.30 -10.20
C GLN A 71 1.90 8.35 -11.41
N PRO A 72 2.16 7.05 -11.19
CA PRO A 72 2.46 6.11 -12.26
C PRO A 72 1.25 5.89 -13.19
N LEU A 73 1.52 5.93 -14.50
CA LEU A 73 0.63 5.47 -15.56
C LEU A 73 0.87 3.96 -15.79
N ILE A 74 -0.13 3.15 -15.54
CA ILE A 74 -0.04 1.68 -15.69
C ILE A 74 -0.79 1.27 -16.95
N LEU A 75 -0.02 0.85 -17.96
CA LEU A 75 -0.55 0.37 -19.24
C LEU A 75 -1.32 -0.95 -19.09
N PRO A 76 -2.18 -1.32 -20.05
CA PRO A 76 -2.82 -2.64 -20.08
C PRO A 76 -1.79 -3.77 -19.98
N SER A 77 -2.07 -4.77 -19.16
CA SER A 77 -1.14 -5.87 -18.80
C SER A 77 0.17 -5.42 -18.14
N GLY A 78 0.30 -4.13 -17.82
CA GLY A 78 1.46 -3.54 -17.17
C GLY A 78 1.44 -3.73 -15.66
N GLU A 79 2.61 -3.55 -15.07
CA GLU A 79 2.85 -3.61 -13.63
C GLU A 79 3.63 -2.38 -13.18
N PHE A 80 3.27 -1.87 -12.00
CA PHE A 80 4.07 -0.91 -11.26
C PHE A 80 4.35 -1.46 -9.86
N GLN A 81 5.61 -1.43 -9.45
CA GLN A 81 6.05 -1.90 -8.13
C GLN A 81 6.83 -0.82 -7.42
N TYR A 82 6.58 -0.65 -6.12
CA TYR A 82 7.34 0.26 -5.28
C TYR A 82 7.50 -0.27 -3.86
N THR A 83 8.58 0.13 -3.19
CA THR A 83 8.84 -0.17 -1.78
C THR A 83 8.81 1.12 -0.97
N SER A 84 8.20 1.07 0.21
CA SER A 84 8.21 2.17 1.19
C SER A 84 8.27 1.62 2.61
N GLY A 85 8.25 2.51 3.61
CA GLY A 85 8.40 2.17 5.02
C GLY A 85 7.23 2.64 5.86
N ALA A 86 6.95 1.90 6.93
CA ALA A 86 6.05 2.27 8.01
C ALA A 86 6.75 2.06 9.35
N ILE A 87 6.48 2.95 10.31
CA ILE A 87 6.99 2.87 11.67
C ILE A 87 5.78 2.80 12.59
N ILE A 88 5.73 1.78 13.45
CA ILE A 88 4.68 1.63 14.46
C ILE A 88 5.30 1.37 15.83
N GLU A 89 4.52 1.63 16.88
CA GLU A 89 4.96 1.53 18.28
C GLU A 89 4.81 0.14 18.90
N THR A 90 4.43 -0.84 18.09
CA THR A 90 4.10 -2.20 18.54
C THR A 90 4.73 -3.24 17.61
N PRO A 91 5.05 -4.46 18.11
CA PRO A 91 5.70 -5.51 17.30
C PRO A 91 4.79 -6.08 16.20
N CYS A 92 3.49 -5.75 16.26
CA CYS A 92 2.53 -6.06 15.22
C CYS A 92 1.54 -4.92 14.99
N GLY A 93 0.87 -4.94 13.84
CA GLY A 93 -0.18 -4.01 13.43
C GLY A 93 -0.74 -4.40 12.06
N THR A 94 -1.61 -3.57 11.52
CA THR A 94 -2.16 -3.71 10.17
C THR A 94 -2.12 -2.39 9.42
N MET A 95 -2.08 -2.51 8.10
CA MET A 95 -2.27 -1.38 7.19
C MET A 95 -3.33 -1.75 6.17
N GLU A 96 -4.16 -0.79 5.82
CA GLU A 96 -5.17 -0.87 4.76
C GLU A 96 -5.39 0.50 4.15
N GLY A 97 -6.14 0.57 3.05
CA GLY A 97 -6.42 1.88 2.46
C GLY A 97 -6.98 1.79 1.05
N HIS A 98 -6.72 2.83 0.28
CA HIS A 98 -7.10 2.86 -1.13
C HIS A 98 -6.22 3.82 -1.93
N TYR A 99 -6.15 3.56 -3.23
CA TYR A 99 -5.64 4.53 -4.20
C TYR A 99 -6.80 5.24 -4.88
N GLU A 100 -6.65 6.54 -5.10
CA GLU A 100 -7.46 7.28 -6.06
C GLU A 100 -6.76 7.24 -7.41
N MET A 101 -7.50 6.76 -8.41
CA MET A 101 -7.03 6.51 -9.76
C MET A 101 -7.87 7.32 -10.75
N VAL A 102 -7.35 7.48 -11.96
CA VAL A 102 -8.10 7.97 -13.12
C VAL A 102 -7.97 6.98 -14.27
N ASP A 103 -9.06 6.75 -15.00
CA ASP A 103 -9.08 5.90 -16.18
C ASP A 103 -8.74 6.67 -17.47
N HIS A 104 -8.65 5.95 -18.59
CA HIS A 104 -8.37 6.53 -19.91
C HIS A 104 -9.37 7.59 -20.41
N GLN A 105 -10.55 7.72 -19.78
CA GLN A 105 -11.56 8.72 -20.11
C GLN A 105 -11.54 9.93 -19.16
N GLY A 106 -10.65 9.91 -18.16
CA GLY A 106 -10.59 10.96 -17.14
C GLY A 106 -11.54 10.71 -15.96
N HIS A 107 -12.25 9.58 -15.90
CA HIS A 107 -13.12 9.28 -14.76
C HIS A 107 -12.29 8.81 -13.57
N THR A 108 -12.60 9.35 -12.40
CA THR A 108 -11.95 8.95 -11.16
C THR A 108 -12.60 7.71 -10.57
N PHE A 109 -11.78 6.84 -10.00
CA PHE A 109 -12.23 5.66 -9.28
C PHE A 109 -11.28 5.32 -8.14
N ARG A 110 -11.75 4.48 -7.21
CA ARG A 110 -10.94 4.00 -6.10
C ARG A 110 -10.65 2.52 -6.24
N ILE A 111 -9.44 2.13 -5.84
CA ILE A 111 -9.11 0.73 -5.62
C ILE A 111 -8.65 0.52 -4.19
N ALA A 112 -9.24 -0.46 -3.52
CA ALA A 112 -8.87 -0.85 -2.18
C ALA A 112 -7.46 -1.48 -2.17
N ILE A 113 -6.70 -1.12 -1.14
CA ILE A 113 -5.51 -1.84 -0.74
C ILE A 113 -5.97 -2.85 0.32
N PRO A 114 -5.79 -4.17 0.10
CA PRO A 114 -6.23 -5.16 1.07
C PRO A 114 -5.50 -4.97 2.41
N VAL A 115 -6.18 -5.31 3.51
CA VAL A 115 -5.55 -5.33 4.83
C VAL A 115 -4.35 -6.28 4.80
N PHE A 116 -3.19 -5.79 5.21
CA PHE A 116 -2.01 -6.62 5.42
C PHE A 116 -1.39 -6.38 6.79
N ARG A 117 -0.69 -7.40 7.28
CA ARG A 117 -0.05 -7.36 8.60
C ARG A 117 1.32 -6.72 8.52
N LEU A 118 1.64 -5.92 9.52
CA LEU A 118 3.00 -5.60 9.91
C LEU A 118 3.28 -6.47 11.14
N ALA A 119 4.23 -7.39 11.06
CA ALA A 119 4.54 -8.27 12.18
C ALA A 119 5.99 -8.71 12.14
N ILE A 120 6.64 -8.77 13.30
CA ILE A 120 7.93 -9.44 13.42
C ILE A 120 7.78 -10.94 13.08
N PRO A 121 8.79 -11.59 12.47
CA PRO A 121 8.67 -12.96 11.98
C PRO A 121 8.21 -13.98 13.04
N SER A 122 8.65 -13.81 14.29
CA SER A 122 8.27 -14.69 15.41
C SER A 122 6.79 -14.65 15.81
N LEU A 123 6.01 -13.70 15.27
CA LEU A 123 4.56 -13.59 15.49
C LEU A 123 3.73 -14.13 14.32
N ILE A 124 4.37 -14.59 13.25
CA ILE A 124 3.72 -15.14 12.06
C ILE A 124 3.85 -16.67 12.12
N ASN A 125 2.90 -17.32 12.80
CA ASN A 125 2.72 -18.78 12.77
C ASN A 125 1.91 -19.21 11.55
#